data_AF-A0A430EPW2-F1
#
_entry.id   AF-A0A430EPW2-F1
#
_cell.length_a   1.000
_cell.length_b   1.000
_cell.length_c   1.000
_cell.angle_alpha   90.00
_cell.angle_beta   90.00
_cell.angle_gamma   90.00
#
_symmetry.space_group_name_H-M   'P 1'
#
loop_
_entity.id
_entity.type
_entity.pdbx_description
1 polymer ?
#
loop_
_entity_poly.entity_id
_entity_poly.type
_entity_poly.pdbx_seq_one_letter_code
_entity_poly.pdbx_strand_id
1 'polypeptide(L)'
;MIDGRLFLLITTLICVGAFLNGLRFATKSENPWAGKKLFGNNVGGSELSIAQIRRIGLLQMIAAPIFLLLFAALCFGLFGPVDGIQTIRF
;
A
#
# COMPACT_ATOMS: atom_id res chain seq x y z
N MET A 1 3.41 -14.07 -21.85
CA MET A 1 2.95 -14.53 -20.53
C MET A 1 3.65 -13.67 -19.49
N ILE A 2 2.92 -13.09 -18.53
CA ILE A 2 3.51 -12.24 -17.49
C ILE A 2 4.09 -13.18 -16.42
N ASP A 3 5.37 -13.03 -16.09
CA ASP A 3 6.03 -13.82 -15.05
C ASP A 3 5.46 -13.46 -13.67
N GLY A 4 4.83 -14.43 -13.02
CA GLY A 4 4.24 -14.29 -11.69
C GLY A 4 5.25 -13.84 -10.62
N ARG A 5 6.54 -14.20 -10.75
CA ARG A 5 7.59 -13.73 -9.82
C ARG A 5 7.79 -12.24 -9.92
N LEU A 6 7.85 -11.72 -11.16
CA LEU A 6 8.00 -10.29 -11.43
C LEU A 6 6.77 -9.54 -10.89
N PHE A 7 5.58 -10.09 -11.10
CA PHE A 7 4.35 -9.49 -10.62
C PHE A 7 4.26 -9.49 -9.08
N LEU A 8 4.66 -10.59 -8.43
CA LEU A 8 4.78 -10.67 -6.97
C LEU A 8 5.80 -9.67 -6.42
N LEU A 9 6.96 -9.54 -7.06
CA LEU A 9 7.98 -8.57 -6.67
C LEU A 9 7.46 -7.13 -6.74
N ILE A 10 6.86 -6.74 -7.86
CA ILE A 10 6.31 -5.39 -8.06
C ILE A 10 5.23 -5.11 -7.01
N THR A 11 4.29 -6.03 -6.82
CA THR A 11 3.22 -5.88 -5.83
C THR A 11 3.77 -5.78 -4.42
N THR A 12 4.79 -6.58 -4.08
CA THR A 12 5.49 -6.50 -2.79
C THR A 12 6.09 -5.12 -2.57
N LEU A 13 6.80 -4.58 -3.56
CA LEU A 13 7.41 -3.25 -3.49
C LEU A 13 6.35 -2.14 -3.29
N ILE A 14 5.23 -2.23 -4.00
CA ILE A 14 4.10 -1.30 -3.83
C ILE A 14 3.54 -1.38 -2.40
N CYS A 15 3.34 -2.60 -1.87
CA CYS A 15 2.82 -2.80 -0.52
C CYS A 15 3.78 -2.28 0.56
N VAL A 16 5.09 -2.51 0.39
CA VAL A 16 6.12 -1.96 1.28
C VAL A 16 6.10 -0.43 1.22
N GLY A 17 6.05 0.15 0.03
CA GLY A 17 5.94 1.60 -0.13
C GLY A 17 4.69 2.19 0.53
N ALA A 18 3.54 1.53 0.36
CA ALA A 18 2.28 1.93 0.99
C ALA A 18 2.35 1.82 2.52
N PHE A 19 2.93 0.75 3.06
CA PHE A 19 3.13 0.57 4.49
C PHE A 19 4.02 1.66 5.08
N LEU A 20 5.17 1.94 4.45
CA LEU A 20 6.10 2.98 4.89
C LEU A 20 5.48 4.38 4.81
N ASN A 21 4.67 4.65 3.78
CA ASN A 21 3.91 5.89 3.69
C ASN A 21 2.83 5.99 4.78
N GLY A 22 2.18 4.87 5.09
CA GLY A 22 1.24 4.76 6.21
C GLY A 22 1.91 5.08 7.55
N LEU A 23 3.09 4.50 7.80
CA LEU A 23 3.90 4.78 8.99
C LEU A 23 4.30 6.26 9.07
N ARG A 24 4.69 6.85 7.94
CA ARG A 24 4.98 8.28 7.85
C ARG A 24 3.75 9.11 8.24
N PHE A 25 2.54 8.77 7.81
CA PHE A 25 1.33 9.51 8.17
C PHE A 25 0.88 9.27 9.63
N ALA A 26 1.04 8.05 10.15
CA ALA A 26 0.72 7.72 11.53
C ALA A 26 1.61 8.50 12.54
N THR A 27 2.86 8.78 12.17
CA THR A 27 3.83 9.51 13.01
C THR A 27 3.78 11.03 12.84
N LYS A 28 2.95 11.57 11.94
CA LYS A 28 2.84 13.03 11.77
C LYS A 28 2.23 13.69 13.01
N SER A 29 2.90 14.75 13.47
CA SER A 29 2.41 15.70 14.49
C SER A 29 1.58 16.83 13.89
N GLU A 30 1.77 17.14 12.61
CA GLU A 30 1.16 18.27 11.91
C GLU A 30 0.70 17.86 10.52
N ASN A 31 -0.32 18.56 9.99
CA ASN A 31 -0.79 18.34 8.62
C ASN A 31 0.26 18.90 7.63
N PRO A 32 0.94 18.05 6.83
CA PRO A 32 2.00 18.49 5.92
C PRO A 32 1.48 19.26 4.69
N TRP A 33 0.16 19.32 4.51
CA TRP A 33 -0.53 19.99 3.42
C TRP A 33 -1.30 21.23 3.87
N ALA A 34 -1.35 21.53 5.18
CA ALA A 34 -2.06 22.70 5.69
C ALA A 34 -1.55 23.98 5.01
N GLY A 35 -2.46 24.77 4.45
CA GLY A 35 -2.16 26.03 3.76
C GLY A 35 -1.41 25.91 2.43
N LYS A 36 -1.06 24.70 1.97
CA LYS A 36 -0.38 24.52 0.67
C LYS A 36 -1.37 24.62 -0.47
N LYS A 37 -0.98 25.37 -1.51
CA LYS A 37 -1.73 25.51 -2.76
C LYS A 37 -0.93 24.94 -3.93
N LEU A 38 -1.59 24.20 -4.81
CA LEU A 38 -1.06 23.77 -6.11
C LEU A 38 -1.90 24.44 -7.20
N PHE A 39 -1.27 25.22 -8.09
CA PHE A 39 -1.95 25.91 -9.19
C PHE A 39 -3.16 26.76 -8.74
N GLY A 40 -3.02 27.47 -7.61
CA GLY A 40 -4.08 28.31 -7.04
C GLY A 40 -5.16 27.55 -6.25
N ASN A 41 -5.22 26.23 -6.37
CA ASN A 41 -6.15 25.37 -5.63
C ASN A 41 -5.51 24.84 -4.36
N ASN A 42 -6.30 24.65 -3.31
CA ASN A 42 -5.84 23.99 -2.09
C ASN A 42 -5.36 22.57 -2.43
N VAL A 43 -4.19 22.18 -1.90
CA VAL A 43 -3.70 20.80 -2.05
C VAL A 43 -4.71 19.86 -1.39
N GLY A 44 -5.07 18.78 -2.08
CA GLY A 44 -5.94 17.74 -1.53
C GLY A 44 -5.39 17.25 -0.18
N GLY A 45 -6.21 17.36 0.86
CA GLY A 45 -5.82 17.02 2.24
C GLY A 45 -5.38 18.18 3.13
N SER A 46 -5.34 19.42 2.62
CA SER A 46 -5.04 20.62 3.40
C SER A 46 -6.05 20.91 4.51
N GLU A 47 -7.30 20.49 4.34
CA GLU A 47 -8.38 20.63 5.33
C GLU A 47 -8.49 19.43 6.29
N LEU A 48 -7.69 18.37 6.07
CA LEU A 48 -7.74 17.20 6.94
C LEU A 48 -7.14 17.52 8.32
N SER A 49 -7.85 17.12 9.36
CA SER A 49 -7.31 17.10 10.71
C SER A 49 -6.15 16.10 10.82
N ILE A 50 -5.22 16.35 11.75
CA ILE A 50 -4.11 15.43 12.05
C ILE A 50 -4.64 14.04 12.44
N ALA A 51 -5.76 13.98 13.16
CA ALA A 51 -6.39 12.72 13.53
C ALA A 51 -6.84 11.90 12.30
N GLN A 52 -7.39 12.55 11.26
CA GLN A 52 -7.75 11.88 10.00
C GLN A 52 -6.51 11.40 9.25
N ILE A 53 -5.45 12.20 9.20
CA ILE A 53 -4.18 11.82 8.55
C ILE A 53 -3.58 10.59 9.24
N ARG A 54 -3.58 10.55 10.58
CA ARG A 54 -3.12 9.39 11.34
C ARG A 54 -3.97 8.16 11.08
N ARG A 55 -5.30 8.29 11.01
CA ARG A 55 -6.20 7.17 10.68
C ARG A 55 -5.93 6.62 9.28
N ILE A 56 -5.69 7.48 8.29
CA ILE A 56 -5.29 7.05 6.93
C ILE A 56 -3.96 6.28 7.00
N GLY A 57 -2.99 6.79 7.77
CA GLY A 57 -1.72 6.10 7.99
C GLY A 57 -1.89 4.70 8.57
N LEU A 58 -2.69 4.57 9.64
CA LEU A 58 -2.99 3.29 10.27
C LEU A 58 -3.72 2.33 9.31
N LEU A 59 -4.68 2.83 8.54
CA LEU A 59 -5.36 2.05 7.51
C LEU A 59 -4.39 1.50 6.48
N GLN A 60 -3.46 2.32 5.98
CA GLN A 60 -2.43 1.86 5.03
C GLN A 60 -1.51 0.79 5.64
N MET A 61 -1.12 0.96 6.91
CA MET A 61 -0.29 -0.01 7.63
C MET A 61 -0.97 -1.37 7.83
N ILE A 62 -2.31 -1.42 7.88
CA ILE A 62 -3.07 -2.67 8.03
C ILE A 62 -3.44 -3.25 6.65
N ALA A 63 -3.93 -2.41 5.74
CA ALA A 63 -4.41 -2.84 4.44
C ALA A 63 -3.28 -3.37 3.54
N ALA A 64 -2.09 -2.76 3.57
CA ALA A 64 -1.00 -3.19 2.70
C ALA A 64 -0.50 -4.62 3.01
N PRO A 65 -0.24 -5.01 4.28
CA PRO A 65 0.09 -6.39 4.61
C PRO A 65 -1.03 -7.39 4.29
N ILE A 66 -2.29 -7.05 4.60
CA ILE A 66 -3.44 -7.92 4.31
C ILE A 66 -3.55 -8.16 2.80
N PHE A 67 -3.45 -7.09 2.02
CA PHE A 67 -3.48 -7.19 0.56
C PHE A 67 -2.32 -8.05 0.03
N LEU A 68 -1.10 -7.84 0.54
CA LEU A 68 0.06 -8.64 0.14
C LEU A 68 -0.12 -10.13 0.45
N LEU A 69 -0.66 -10.47 1.63
CA LEU A 69 -0.95 -11.86 2.01
C LEU A 69 -1.96 -12.50 1.07
N LEU A 70 -3.07 -11.82 0.79
CA LEU A 70 -4.09 -12.30 -0.14
C LEU A 70 -3.48 -12.50 -1.53
N PHE A 71 -2.73 -11.50 -2.00
CA PHE A 71 -2.10 -11.54 -3.31
C PHE A 71 -1.05 -12.65 -3.43
N ALA A 72 -0.23 -12.86 -2.40
CA ALA A 72 0.72 -13.96 -2.34
C ALA A 72 -0.02 -15.31 -2.39
N ALA A 73 -1.13 -15.47 -1.66
CA ALA A 73 -1.94 -16.68 -1.71
C ALA A 73 -2.45 -16.97 -3.14
N LEU A 74 -2.89 -15.94 -3.87
CA LEU A 74 -3.27 -16.06 -5.28
C LEU A 74 -2.10 -16.52 -6.15
N CYS A 75 -0.94 -15.88 -6.00
CA CYS A 75 0.29 -16.20 -6.72
C CYS A 75 0.79 -17.64 -6.45
N PHE A 76 0.63 -18.13 -5.23
CA PHE A 76 1.00 -19.50 -4.83
C PHE A 76 -0.12 -20.53 -5.02
N GLY A 77 -1.16 -20.18 -5.79
CA GLY A 77 -2.06 -21.16 -6.37
C GLY A 77 -3.43 -21.31 -5.72
N LEU A 78 -3.90 -20.34 -4.93
CA LEU A 78 -5.24 -20.35 -4.35
C LEU A 78 -6.36 -20.59 -5.40
N PHE A 79 -6.15 -20.13 -6.64
CA PHE A 79 -7.08 -20.37 -7.77
C PHE A 79 -6.44 -21.12 -8.96
N GLY A 80 -5.33 -21.83 -8.72
CA GLY A 80 -4.62 -22.57 -9.76
C GLY A 80 -3.21 -22.01 -10.05
N PRO A 81 -2.40 -22.75 -10.83
CA PRO A 81 -0.99 -22.43 -11.04
C PRO A 81 -0.82 -21.10 -11.79
N VAL A 82 0.15 -20.31 -11.32
CA VAL A 82 0.56 -19.05 -11.96
C VAL A 82 1.91 -19.27 -12.64
N ASP A 83 2.01 -18.88 -13.91
CA ASP A 83 3.24 -18.97 -14.68
C ASP A 83 4.41 -18.30 -13.95
N GLY A 84 5.53 -19.00 -13.83
CA GLY A 84 6.73 -18.52 -13.14
C GLY A 84 6.76 -18.83 -11.63
N ILE A 85 5.65 -19.21 -11.00
CA ILE A 85 5.63 -19.57 -9.57
C ILE A 85 5.39 -21.07 -9.40
N GLN A 86 6.30 -21.74 -8.68
CA GLN A 86 6.05 -23.13 -8.26
C GLN A 86 5.09 -23.10 -7.07
N THR A 87 3.92 -23.72 -7.25
CA THR A 87 2.96 -23.98 -6.17
C THR A 87 3.61 -24.85 -5.10
N ILE A 88 3.32 -24.55 -3.82
CA ILE A 88 3.76 -25.38 -2.70
C ILE A 88 3.10 -26.76 -2.87
N ARG A 89 3.91 -27.79 -3.11
CA ARG A 89 3.47 -29.19 -3.11
C ARG A 89 3.83 -29.77 -1.74
N PHE A 90 2.82 -30.25 -1.01
CA PHE A 90 2.99 -31.02 0.23
C PHE A 90 3.14 -32.50 -0.11
#